data_AF-A0A2V6L9J1-F1
#
_entry.id   AF-A0A2V6L9J1-F1
#
_cell.length_a   1.000
_cell.length_b   1.000
_cell.length_c   1.000
_cell.angle_alpha   90.00
_cell.angle_beta   90.00
_cell.angle_gamma   90.00
#
_symmetry.space_group_name_H-M   'P 1'
#
loop_
_entity.id
_entity.type
_entity.pdbx_description
1 polymer ?
#
loop_
_entity_poly.entity_id
_entity_poly.type
_entity_poly.pdbx_seq_one_letter_code
_entity_poly.pdbx_strand_id
1 'polypeptide(L)'
;MRYLVKARVKSGKARALVRAIDDGTLGKGSIAGDEYLHDMEQARLNDHDVATWVEICFCDPPLGEERPYWEEYLELLSVKDAHSRRTCRHENGTEPWACCDCDCTKKLEERLATQGTSFLEDLRR
;
A
#
# COMPACT_ATOMS: atom_id res chain seq x y z
N MET A 1 -10.63 -5.36 -2.45
CA MET A 1 -9.86 -6.42 -1.74
C MET A 1 -8.82 -5.79 -0.84
N ARG A 2 -7.92 -6.52 -0.17
CA ARG A 2 -6.75 -5.94 0.51
C ARG A 2 -5.49 -6.72 0.15
N TYR A 3 -4.44 -6.01 -0.22
CA TYR A 3 -3.17 -6.59 -0.61
C TYR A 3 -2.05 -6.08 0.29
N LEU A 4 -1.16 -6.98 0.69
CA LEU A 4 0.10 -6.61 1.32
C LEU A 4 1.11 -6.37 0.21
N VAL A 5 1.50 -5.12 0.04
CA VAL A 5 2.46 -4.70 -0.97
C VAL A 5 3.83 -4.55 -0.33
N LYS A 6 4.86 -5.02 -1.03
CA LYS A 6 6.26 -4.81 -0.65
C LYS A 6 6.99 -4.15 -1.79
N ALA A 7 7.73 -3.09 -1.49
CA ALA A 7 8.51 -2.39 -2.48
C ALA A 7 9.81 -1.81 -1.91
N ARG A 8 10.72 -1.47 -2.80
CA ARG A 8 11.94 -0.72 -2.47
C ARG A 8 11.97 0.58 -3.26
N VAL A 9 12.46 1.65 -2.67
CA VAL A 9 12.69 2.90 -3.42
C VAL A 9 13.78 2.67 -4.47
N LYS A 10 13.50 3.04 -5.72
CA LYS A 10 14.48 2.96 -6.81
C LYS A 10 15.68 3.87 -6.51
N SER A 11 16.87 3.44 -6.92
CA SER A 11 18.08 4.25 -6.77
C SER A 11 17.90 5.64 -7.40
N GLY A 12 18.22 6.69 -6.64
CA GLY A 12 18.08 8.09 -7.07
C GLY A 12 16.65 8.65 -7.05
N LYS A 13 15.63 7.86 -6.69
CA LYS A 13 14.21 8.31 -6.66
C LYS A 13 13.72 8.81 -5.31
N ALA A 14 14.43 8.57 -4.21
CA ALA A 14 13.99 8.95 -2.87
C ALA A 14 13.56 10.43 -2.76
N ARG A 15 14.40 11.38 -3.17
CA ARG A 15 14.06 12.82 -3.15
C ARG A 15 12.89 13.18 -4.07
N ALA A 16 12.71 12.47 -5.18
CA ALA A 16 11.58 12.69 -6.07
C ALA A 16 10.28 12.19 -5.45
N LEU A 17 10.32 11.03 -4.78
CA LEU A 17 9.20 10.45 -4.05
C LEU A 17 8.76 11.36 -2.90
N VAL A 18 9.70 11.85 -2.07
CA VAL A 18 9.38 12.81 -0.99
C VAL A 18 8.66 14.04 -1.53
N ARG A 19 9.19 14.66 -2.60
CA ARG A 19 8.53 15.81 -3.22
C ARG A 19 7.13 15.48 -3.72
N ALA A 20 6.95 14.34 -4.37
CA ALA A 20 5.64 13.93 -4.86
C ALA A 20 4.63 13.72 -3.71
N ILE A 21 5.08 13.23 -2.56
CA ILE A 21 4.26 13.08 -1.35
C ILE A 21 3.95 14.45 -0.75
N ASP A 22 4.96 15.28 -0.53
CA ASP A 22 4.81 16.60 0.13
C ASP A 22 3.96 17.57 -0.72
N ASP A 23 4.09 17.52 -2.05
CA ASP A 23 3.29 18.32 -2.97
C ASP A 23 1.88 17.73 -3.21
N GLY A 24 1.57 16.56 -2.63
CA GLY A 24 0.31 15.86 -2.83
C GLY A 24 0.06 15.42 -4.28
N THR A 25 1.14 15.15 -5.04
CA THR A 25 1.06 14.78 -6.46
C THR A 25 1.30 13.31 -6.72
N LEU A 26 1.69 12.52 -5.71
CA LEU A 26 1.85 11.08 -5.84
C LEU A 26 0.50 10.45 -6.24
N GLY A 27 0.48 9.71 -7.35
CA GLY A 27 -0.76 9.12 -7.88
C GLY A 27 -1.70 10.11 -8.57
N LYS A 28 -1.32 11.37 -8.78
CA LYS A 28 -2.20 12.38 -9.40
C LYS A 28 -2.65 11.93 -10.80
N GLY A 29 -3.97 11.87 -10.99
CA GLY A 29 -4.60 11.38 -12.21
C GLY A 29 -5.00 9.90 -12.16
N SER A 30 -4.61 9.19 -11.10
CA SER A 30 -5.11 7.84 -10.79
C SER A 30 -6.52 7.90 -10.21
N ILE A 31 -7.28 6.83 -10.42
CA ILE A 31 -8.61 6.67 -9.82
C ILE A 31 -8.54 6.42 -8.31
N ALA A 32 -7.41 5.91 -7.80
CA ALA A 32 -7.20 5.63 -6.38
C ALA A 32 -7.05 6.92 -5.52
N GLY A 33 -6.90 8.09 -6.16
CA GLY A 33 -6.98 9.39 -5.47
C GLY A 33 -5.97 9.54 -4.34
N ASP A 34 -6.45 9.86 -3.13
CA ASP A 34 -5.62 10.12 -1.95
C ASP A 34 -5.03 8.84 -1.31
N GLU A 35 -5.40 7.64 -1.81
CA GLU A 35 -4.94 6.34 -1.27
C GLU A 35 -3.41 6.24 -1.26
N TYR A 36 -2.72 6.79 -2.27
CA TYR A 36 -1.26 6.77 -2.32
C TYR A 36 -0.59 7.47 -1.13
N LEU A 37 -1.14 8.62 -0.71
CA LEU A 37 -0.55 9.40 0.40
C LEU A 37 -0.80 8.68 1.72
N HIS A 38 -2.02 8.19 1.92
CA HIS A 38 -2.39 7.37 3.07
C HIS A 38 -1.49 6.12 3.17
N ASP A 39 -1.27 5.42 2.07
CA ASP A 39 -0.42 4.24 2.02
C ASP A 39 1.02 4.53 2.43
N MET A 40 1.58 5.67 2.01
CA MET A 40 2.93 6.08 2.41
C MET A 40 3.00 6.49 3.89
N GLU A 41 1.95 7.07 4.46
CA GLU A 41 1.86 7.34 5.90
C GLU A 41 1.78 6.06 6.73
N GLN A 42 1.03 5.06 6.25
CA GLN A 42 0.88 3.77 6.94
C GLN A 42 2.01 2.77 6.64
N ALA A 43 2.82 3.02 5.61
CA ALA A 43 3.92 2.16 5.23
C ALA A 43 4.94 1.99 6.36
N ARG A 44 5.46 0.76 6.48
CA ARG A 44 6.51 0.40 7.43
C ARG A 44 7.74 -0.12 6.72
N LEU A 45 8.90 0.39 7.12
CA LEU A 45 10.20 -0.02 6.63
C LEU A 45 10.78 -1.09 7.56
N ASN A 46 11.35 -2.14 6.98
CA ASN A 46 12.09 -3.16 7.72
C ASN A 46 13.61 -2.95 7.63
N ASP A 47 14.38 -3.78 8.33
CA ASP A 47 15.85 -3.74 8.38
C ASP A 47 16.56 -4.05 7.05
N HIS A 48 15.82 -4.27 5.97
CA HIS A 48 16.31 -4.57 4.61
C HIS A 48 15.87 -3.54 3.57
N ASP A 49 15.48 -2.34 4.03
CA ASP A 49 15.00 -1.23 3.20
C ASP A 49 13.81 -1.62 2.30
N VAL A 50 12.93 -2.48 2.82
CA VAL A 50 11.67 -2.85 2.13
C VAL A 50 10.50 -2.19 2.82
N ALA A 51 9.86 -1.25 2.11
CA ALA A 51 8.61 -0.64 2.51
C ALA A 51 7.47 -1.65 2.32
N THR A 52 6.59 -1.75 3.31
CA THR A 52 5.40 -2.61 3.29
C THR A 52 4.17 -1.80 3.68
N TRP A 53 3.10 -1.90 2.89
CA TRP A 53 1.81 -1.24 3.16
C TRP A 53 0.64 -2.14 2.74
N VAL A 54 -0.58 -1.69 3.06
CA VAL A 54 -1.84 -2.37 2.71
C VAL A 54 -2.55 -1.57 1.64
N GLU A 55 -2.83 -2.18 0.49
CA GLU A 55 -3.56 -1.53 -0.60
C GLU A 55 -4.99 -2.07 -0.70
N ILE A 56 -5.98 -1.21 -0.99
CA ILE A 56 -7.37 -1.57 -1.27
C ILE A 56 -7.63 -1.51 -2.78
N CYS A 57 -7.30 -2.58 -3.49
CA CYS A 57 -7.57 -2.67 -4.93
C CYS A 57 -8.72 -3.65 -5.26
N PHE A 58 -9.45 -3.40 -6.34
CA PHE A 58 -10.46 -4.32 -6.90
C PHE A 58 -10.17 -4.74 -8.35
N CYS A 59 -9.04 -4.32 -8.91
CA CYS A 59 -8.63 -4.65 -10.27
C CYS A 59 -8.23 -6.13 -10.42
N ASP A 60 -8.31 -6.62 -11.66
CA ASP A 60 -7.70 -7.89 -12.10
C ASP A 60 -6.80 -7.61 -13.32
N PRO A 61 -5.46 -7.73 -13.19
CA PRO A 61 -4.72 -8.17 -12.00
C PRO A 61 -4.68 -7.10 -10.88
N PRO A 62 -4.40 -7.49 -9.63
CA PRO A 62 -4.28 -6.56 -8.50
C PRO A 62 -3.25 -5.44 -8.76
N LEU A 63 -3.62 -4.22 -8.36
CA LEU A 63 -2.88 -2.98 -8.56
C LEU A 63 -2.68 -2.63 -10.05
N GLY A 64 -3.51 -3.15 -10.96
CA GLY A 64 -3.33 -2.97 -12.40
C GLY A 64 -3.30 -1.50 -12.83
N GLU A 65 -4.11 -0.66 -12.20
CA GLU A 65 -4.22 0.76 -12.51
C GLU A 65 -3.19 1.59 -11.73
N GLU A 66 -2.85 1.16 -10.52
CA GLU A 66 -2.03 1.89 -9.56
C GLU A 66 -0.53 1.65 -9.80
N ARG A 67 -0.18 0.49 -10.35
CA ARG A 67 1.19 0.04 -10.60
C ARG A 67 2.05 1.04 -11.36
N PRO A 68 1.62 1.69 -12.47
CA PRO A 68 2.44 2.67 -13.17
C PRO A 68 2.88 3.85 -12.29
N TYR A 69 2.03 4.28 -11.37
CA TYR A 69 2.32 5.38 -10.43
C TYR A 69 3.31 4.93 -9.36
N TRP A 70 3.11 3.73 -8.80
CA TRP A 70 4.05 3.15 -7.85
C TRP A 70 5.43 2.93 -8.47
N GLU A 71 5.46 2.35 -9.67
CA GLU A 71 6.69 1.99 -10.37
C GLU A 71 7.47 3.22 -10.88
N GLU A 72 6.93 4.43 -10.84
CA GLU A 72 7.71 5.65 -11.11
C GLU A 72 8.84 5.85 -10.08
N TYR A 73 8.60 5.46 -8.82
CA TYR A 73 9.50 5.69 -7.69
C TYR A 73 9.98 4.41 -7.03
N LEU A 74 9.19 3.34 -7.08
CA LEU A 74 9.41 2.10 -6.34
C LEU A 74 9.65 0.92 -7.28
N GLU A 75 10.44 -0.04 -6.83
CA GLU A 75 10.49 -1.39 -7.37
C GLU A 75 9.54 -2.27 -6.56
N LEU A 76 8.44 -2.71 -7.18
CA LEU A 76 7.47 -3.59 -6.53
C LEU A 76 8.07 -5.01 -6.43
N LEU A 77 8.30 -5.46 -5.19
CA LEU A 77 8.88 -6.77 -4.89
C LEU A 77 7.83 -7.86 -4.74
N SER A 78 6.66 -7.54 -4.17
CA SER A 78 5.54 -8.48 -4.09
C SER A 78 4.21 -7.79 -3.87
N VAL A 79 3.16 -8.33 -4.47
CA VAL A 79 1.75 -8.00 -4.19
C VAL A 79 1.05 -9.32 -3.85
N LYS A 80 0.52 -9.44 -2.64
CA LYS A 80 -0.14 -10.67 -2.15
C LYS A 80 -1.41 -10.32 -1.40
N ASP A 81 -2.39 -11.23 -1.34
CA ASP A 81 -3.55 -11.03 -0.48
C ASP A 81 -3.08 -10.75 0.97
N ALA A 82 -3.58 -9.69 1.59
CA ALA A 82 -3.17 -9.28 2.94
C ALA A 82 -3.65 -10.26 4.02
N HIS A 83 -4.69 -11.03 3.72
CA HIS A 83 -5.16 -12.13 4.55
C HIS A 83 -5.80 -13.23 3.67
N SER A 84 -6.04 -14.40 4.26
CA SER A 84 -6.65 -15.51 3.53
C SER A 84 -8.05 -15.14 3.02
N ARG A 85 -8.31 -15.38 1.74
CA ARG A 85 -9.66 -15.25 1.16
C ARG A 85 -10.68 -16.15 1.82
N ARG A 86 -10.25 -17.30 2.36
CA ARG A 86 -11.12 -18.24 3.10
C ARG A 86 -11.76 -17.61 4.33
N THR A 87 -11.10 -16.62 4.94
CA THR A 87 -11.58 -15.90 6.13
C THR A 87 -12.17 -14.52 5.80
N CYS A 88 -12.18 -14.13 4.52
CA CYS A 88 -12.83 -12.90 4.07
C CYS A 88 -14.32 -13.16 3.89
N ARG A 89 -15.19 -12.49 4.68
CA ARG A 89 -16.65 -12.71 4.63
C ARG A 89 -17.25 -12.42 3.25
N HIS A 90 -16.65 -11.50 2.51
CA HIS A 90 -17.00 -11.22 1.13
C HIS A 90 -16.62 -12.38 0.19
N GLU A 91 -15.34 -12.74 0.15
CA GLU A 91 -14.83 -13.76 -0.78
C GLU A 91 -15.34 -15.17 -0.48
N ASN A 92 -15.60 -15.48 0.79
CA ASN A 92 -16.11 -16.78 1.20
C ASN A 92 -17.65 -16.89 1.10
N GLY A 93 -18.33 -15.82 0.67
CA GLY A 93 -19.77 -15.80 0.45
C GLY A 93 -20.63 -15.72 1.72
N THR A 94 -20.03 -15.57 2.91
CA THR A 94 -20.78 -15.44 4.17
C THR A 94 -21.61 -14.15 4.19
N GLU A 95 -21.06 -13.07 3.65
CA GLU A 95 -21.71 -11.76 3.62
C GLU A 95 -21.30 -11.01 2.33
N PRO A 96 -22.20 -10.90 1.34
CA PRO A 96 -21.97 -10.09 0.15
C PRO A 96 -21.65 -8.65 0.53
N TRP A 97 -20.74 -8.03 -0.21
CA TRP A 97 -20.30 -6.63 0.04
C TRP A 97 -19.70 -6.33 1.42
N ALA A 98 -19.37 -7.34 2.24
CA ALA A 98 -18.76 -7.12 3.56
C ALA A 98 -17.47 -6.28 3.55
N CYS A 99 -16.77 -6.20 2.41
CA CYS A 99 -15.58 -5.37 2.24
C CYS A 99 -15.85 -3.85 2.29
N CYS A 100 -17.10 -3.42 2.12
CA CYS A 100 -17.50 -2.01 2.19
C CYS A 100 -17.42 -1.46 3.62
N ASP A 101 -17.76 -2.29 4.62
CA ASP A 101 -17.85 -1.88 6.03
C ASP A 101 -16.86 -2.63 6.94
N CYS A 102 -15.88 -3.35 6.38
CA CYS A 102 -14.92 -4.10 7.18
C CYS A 102 -13.79 -3.22 7.73
N ASP A 103 -13.36 -3.51 8.95
CA ASP A 103 -12.22 -2.88 9.61
C ASP A 103 -10.88 -3.55 9.28
N CYS A 104 -10.84 -4.37 8.22
CA CYS A 104 -9.65 -5.15 7.85
C CYS A 104 -8.42 -4.27 7.63
N THR A 105 -8.58 -3.16 6.90
CA THR A 105 -7.47 -2.24 6.59
C THR A 105 -6.84 -1.71 7.87
N LYS A 106 -7.65 -1.12 8.76
CA LYS A 106 -7.21 -0.63 10.06
C LYS A 106 -6.47 -1.70 10.88
N LYS A 107 -7.02 -2.91 11.00
CA LYS A 107 -6.38 -4.02 11.75
C LYS A 107 -5.05 -4.45 11.14
N LEU A 108 -4.94 -4.44 9.82
CA LEU A 108 -3.71 -4.79 9.11
C LEU A 108 -2.63 -3.70 9.29
N GLU A 109 -3.01 -2.43 9.23
CA GLU A 109 -2.13 -1.28 9.47
C GLU A 109 -1.64 -1.24 10.93
N GLU A 110 -2.55 -1.44 11.89
CA GLU A 110 -2.19 -1.55 13.32
C GLU A 110 -1.18 -2.68 13.55
N ARG A 111 -1.37 -3.82 12.88
CA ARG A 111 -0.42 -4.93 12.93
C ARG A 111 0.91 -4.56 12.29
N LEU A 112 0.90 -3.94 11.10
CA LEU A 112 2.12 -3.48 10.43
C LEU A 112 2.91 -2.50 11.29
N ALA A 113 2.23 -1.60 11.99
CA ALA A 113 2.85 -0.61 12.86
C ALA A 113 3.72 -1.22 13.98
N THR A 114 3.53 -2.50 14.30
CA THR A 114 4.36 -3.23 15.28
C THR A 114 5.59 -3.92 14.68
N GLN A 115 5.78 -3.90 13.35
CA GLN A 115 6.75 -4.72 12.63
C GLN A 115 7.85 -3.94 11.89
N GLY A 116 7.90 -2.62 12.02
CA GLY A 116 8.89 -1.78 11.36
C GLY A 116 8.81 -0.32 11.79
N THR A 117 9.71 0.50 11.26
CA THR A 117 9.73 1.95 11.47
C THR A 117 8.85 2.65 10.45
N SER A 118 8.48 3.91 10.72
CA SER A 118 7.74 4.73 9.75
C SER A 118 8.58 4.91 8.49
N PHE A 119 8.05 4.45 7.35
CA PHE A 119 8.70 4.62 6.05
C PHE A 119 8.84 6.11 5.70
N LEU A 120 7.78 6.89 5.93
CA LEU A 120 7.76 8.31 5.58
C LEU A 120 8.74 9.13 6.42
N GLU A 121 8.89 8.81 7.71
CA GLU A 121 9.87 9.48 8.56
C GLU A 121 11.30 9.13 8.13
N ASP A 122 11.57 7.87 7.75
CA ASP A 122 12.88 7.45 7.28
C ASP A 122 13.24 8.11 5.95
N LEU A 123 12.29 8.16 5.01
CA LEU A 123 12.48 8.77 3.70
C LEU A 123 12.80 10.28 3.77
N ARG A 124 12.40 10.95 4.86
CA ARG A 124 12.61 12.39 5.10
C ARG A 124 13.90 12.72 5.86
N ARG A 125 14.66 11.72 6.32
CA ARG A 125 15.95 11.92 7.00
C ARG A 125 17.05 12.31 6.01
#